data_AF-A0A7J5ZD71-F1
#
_entry.id   AF-A0A7J5ZD71-F1
#
_cell.length_a   1.000
_cell.length_b   1.000
_cell.length_c   1.000
_cell.angle_alpha   90.00
_cell.angle_beta   90.00
_cell.angle_gamma   90.00
#
_symmetry.space_group_name_H-M   'P 1'
#
loop_
_entity.id
_entity.type
_entity.pdbx_description
1 polymer ?
#
loop_
_entity_poly.entity_id
_entity_poly.type
_entity_poly.pdbx_seq_one_letter_code
_entity_poly.pdbx_strand_id
1 'polypeptide(L)'
;MTLFTNNAPISPLQAFFQRAKLRSSPPTNTCSVSSSYLRVFTGKPGVHSRTSKAFSNKQTVKLSGCSEVYRGCLQTFLPALSVPLQKGSLRSAVRSFLHRMIICMEEEVLPFIPSASQHMLKDCEAKDLQEFIPLISQITAKFKSQVSPFLQQVFMPLVLSIFEVLGRPAEENDQAAALEKQMLRRSYFTFIQTVAGSGMNEVMANQGAENIERVVFTIIQGAVDFPDPIAQKSCFIILSKLVELWGGKDGMVGFPDFIYKHIVPACFLAPLKPSFDLSDAQTVLTLSECAITLKTIHLKRGLEFIRFLQQEYLPSLQVAPEVSQELVQVLQQPDVKVLKNYMKVRQI
;
A
#
# COMPACT_ATOMS: atom_id res chain seq x y z
N MET A 1 56.26 20.89 -25.27
CA MET A 1 56.07 20.04 -24.08
C MET A 1 55.43 20.89 -23.00
N THR A 2 54.24 20.66 -22.47
CA THR A 2 53.22 19.64 -22.72
C THR A 2 51.90 20.20 -22.17
N LEU A 3 50.84 20.03 -22.96
CA LEU A 3 49.42 20.16 -22.62
C LEU A 3 49.03 19.45 -21.31
N PHE A 4 48.20 20.09 -20.48
CA PHE A 4 47.18 19.39 -19.69
C PHE A 4 45.92 20.26 -19.58
N THR A 5 45.09 20.17 -20.62
CA THR A 5 43.68 20.50 -20.60
C THR A 5 42.92 19.42 -19.82
N ASN A 6 42.35 19.74 -18.66
CA ASN A 6 41.43 18.85 -17.97
C ASN A 6 39.99 19.11 -18.45
N ASN A 7 39.76 18.90 -19.75
CA ASN A 7 38.43 18.82 -20.35
C ASN A 7 38.00 17.36 -20.36
N ALA A 8 37.36 16.90 -19.29
CA ALA A 8 36.59 15.66 -19.38
C ALA A 8 35.42 15.90 -20.35
N PRO A 9 35.19 15.04 -21.36
CA PRO A 9 34.10 15.22 -22.29
C PRO A 9 32.77 15.18 -21.54
N ILE A 10 32.01 16.28 -21.60
CA ILE A 10 30.62 16.35 -21.13
C ILE A 10 29.88 15.19 -21.79
N SER A 11 29.29 14.31 -20.99
CA SER A 11 28.61 13.14 -21.55
C SER A 11 27.49 13.61 -22.49
N PRO A 12 27.19 12.90 -23.59
CA PRO A 12 26.09 13.26 -24.49
C PRO A 12 24.75 13.44 -23.76
N LEU A 13 24.58 12.75 -22.63
CA LEU A 13 23.48 12.99 -21.68
C LEU A 13 23.56 14.39 -21.07
N GLN A 14 24.66 14.76 -20.42
CA GLN A 14 24.82 16.07 -19.77
C GLN A 14 24.55 17.24 -20.73
N ALA A 15 25.09 17.20 -21.95
CA ALA A 15 24.85 18.25 -22.96
C ALA A 15 23.38 18.32 -23.42
N PHE A 16 22.69 17.18 -23.50
CA PHE A 16 21.27 17.11 -23.82
C PHE A 16 20.38 17.67 -22.70
N PHE A 17 20.69 17.34 -21.43
CA PHE A 17 19.97 17.85 -20.27
C PHE A 17 20.16 19.36 -20.07
N GLN A 18 21.34 19.89 -20.38
CA GLN A 18 21.58 21.34 -20.41
C GLN A 18 20.65 22.04 -21.43
N ARG A 19 20.41 21.43 -22.59
CA ARG A 19 19.43 21.91 -23.59
C ARG A 19 17.99 21.77 -23.14
N ALA A 20 17.65 20.71 -22.38
CA ALA A 20 16.32 20.56 -21.78
C ALA A 20 16.07 21.63 -20.70
N LYS A 21 17.07 21.93 -19.86
CA LYS A 21 17.04 22.99 -18.84
C LYS A 21 16.83 24.39 -19.42
N LEU A 22 17.44 24.66 -20.58
CA LEU A 22 17.24 25.90 -21.34
C LEU A 22 15.82 26.02 -21.91
N ARG A 23 15.19 24.89 -22.29
CA ARG A 23 13.80 24.85 -22.79
C ARG A 23 12.75 24.86 -21.68
N SER A 24 13.13 24.60 -20.43
CA SER A 24 12.27 24.67 -19.25
C SER A 24 12.34 26.02 -18.52
N SER A 25 12.97 27.04 -19.11
CA SER A 25 12.91 28.41 -18.60
C SER A 25 11.43 28.82 -18.49
N PRO A 26 10.93 29.30 -17.34
CA PRO A 26 9.51 29.45 -17.12
C PRO A 26 8.95 30.52 -18.08
N PRO A 27 8.01 30.18 -18.97
CA PRO A 27 7.28 31.22 -19.68
C PRO A 27 6.39 32.00 -18.69
N THR A 28 6.15 33.27 -18.98
CA THR A 28 5.47 34.22 -18.08
C THR A 28 4.00 33.90 -17.80
N ASN A 29 3.38 32.94 -18.51
CA ASN A 29 1.99 32.51 -18.33
C ASN A 29 1.85 31.06 -17.85
N THR A 30 1.00 30.82 -16.84
CA THR A 30 0.78 29.51 -16.19
C THR A 30 0.37 28.38 -17.15
N CYS A 31 -0.40 28.68 -18.19
CA CYS A 31 -0.79 27.72 -19.22
C CYS A 31 0.39 27.25 -20.09
N SER A 32 1.29 28.18 -20.45
CA SER A 32 2.51 27.84 -21.20
C SER A 32 3.53 27.07 -20.37
N VAL A 33 3.56 27.26 -19.04
CA VAL A 33 4.43 26.51 -18.12
C VAL A 33 4.01 25.04 -18.05
N SER A 34 2.72 24.77 -17.82
CA SER A 34 2.17 23.41 -17.78
C SER A 34 2.42 22.64 -19.09
N SER A 35 2.15 23.29 -20.23
CA SER A 35 2.35 22.69 -21.55
C SER A 35 3.83 22.40 -21.83
N SER A 36 4.75 23.27 -21.35
CA SER A 36 6.19 23.06 -21.47
C SER A 36 6.66 21.87 -20.64
N TYR A 37 6.24 21.75 -19.37
CA TYR A 37 6.54 20.59 -18.54
C TYR A 37 5.99 19.31 -19.14
N LEU A 38 4.71 19.30 -19.53
CA LEU A 38 4.09 18.15 -20.14
C LEU A 38 4.84 17.76 -21.43
N ARG A 39 5.21 18.71 -22.29
CA ARG A 39 6.01 18.44 -23.50
C ARG A 39 7.40 17.88 -23.19
N VAL A 40 8.03 18.24 -22.06
CA VAL A 40 9.29 17.62 -21.63
C VAL A 40 9.07 16.18 -21.16
N PHE A 41 7.95 15.91 -20.50
CA PHE A 41 7.57 14.58 -20.04
C PHE A 41 7.04 13.65 -21.16
N THR A 42 6.27 14.19 -22.12
CA THR A 42 5.47 13.46 -23.12
C THR A 42 5.88 13.71 -24.57
N GLY A 43 6.73 14.71 -24.84
CA GLY A 43 7.31 14.96 -26.17
C GLY A 43 8.29 13.87 -26.60
N LYS A 44 9.09 14.12 -27.66
CA LYS A 44 10.03 13.14 -28.29
C LYS A 44 10.52 12.11 -27.25
N PRO A 45 10.26 10.83 -27.49
CA PRO A 45 9.52 9.98 -26.56
C PRO A 45 10.30 9.78 -25.25
N GLY A 46 9.77 10.27 -24.14
CA GLY A 46 10.16 9.86 -22.77
C GLY A 46 11.66 9.68 -22.56
N VAL A 47 12.48 10.65 -22.99
CA VAL A 47 13.94 10.50 -23.01
C VAL A 47 14.46 10.19 -21.61
N HIS A 48 13.93 10.81 -20.56
CA HIS A 48 14.28 10.48 -19.17
C HIS A 48 13.97 9.03 -18.81
N SER A 49 12.83 8.49 -19.25
CA SER A 49 12.45 7.08 -19.06
C SER A 49 13.30 6.12 -19.91
N ARG A 50 13.78 6.54 -21.10
CA ARG A 50 14.65 5.74 -21.98
C ARG A 50 16.13 5.79 -21.56
N THR A 51 16.64 6.95 -21.16
CA THR A 51 18.01 7.11 -20.67
C THR A 51 18.15 6.49 -19.29
N SER A 52 17.12 6.58 -18.46
CA SER A 52 17.12 5.90 -17.17
C SER A 52 17.03 4.38 -17.31
N LYS A 53 16.45 3.84 -18.40
CA LYS A 53 16.43 2.39 -18.71
C LYS A 53 17.84 1.78 -18.83
N ALA A 54 18.85 2.59 -19.14
CA ALA A 54 20.25 2.15 -19.18
C ALA A 54 20.83 1.85 -17.78
N PHE A 55 20.20 2.33 -16.71
CA PHE A 55 20.66 2.12 -15.33
C PHE A 55 19.85 1.01 -14.65
N SER A 56 20.46 0.23 -13.79
CA SER A 56 19.79 -0.85 -13.04
C SER A 56 20.22 -0.82 -11.58
N ASN A 57 19.64 -1.71 -10.76
CA ASN A 57 20.14 -1.93 -9.40
C ASN A 57 21.62 -2.35 -9.35
N LYS A 58 22.21 -2.80 -10.48
CA LYS A 58 23.64 -3.17 -10.58
C LYS A 58 24.50 -2.07 -11.22
N GLN A 59 23.91 -1.24 -12.08
CA GLN A 59 24.58 -0.15 -12.78
C GLN A 59 23.84 1.15 -12.47
N THR A 60 24.15 1.73 -11.33
CA THR A 60 23.44 2.89 -10.80
C THR A 60 23.91 4.18 -11.46
N VAL A 61 23.11 5.24 -11.32
CA VAL A 61 23.46 6.57 -11.82
C VAL A 61 24.74 7.09 -11.13
N LYS A 62 24.94 6.74 -9.86
CA LYS A 62 26.14 7.06 -9.07
C LYS A 62 27.41 6.46 -9.69
N LEU A 63 27.36 5.21 -10.11
CA LEU A 63 28.48 4.53 -10.77
C LEU A 63 28.79 5.09 -12.17
N SER A 64 27.85 5.86 -12.75
CA SER A 64 27.94 6.38 -14.11
C SER A 64 28.23 7.89 -14.17
N GLY A 65 28.52 8.53 -13.03
CA GLY A 65 28.82 9.97 -12.94
C GLY A 65 27.66 10.88 -13.36
N CYS A 66 26.43 10.37 -13.42
CA CYS A 66 25.26 11.09 -13.92
C CYS A 66 24.32 11.61 -12.80
N SER A 67 24.70 11.46 -11.52
CA SER A 67 23.84 11.80 -10.37
C SER A 67 23.34 13.24 -10.40
N GLU A 68 24.23 14.20 -10.65
CA GLU A 68 23.89 15.63 -10.70
C GLU A 68 22.85 15.98 -11.78
N VAL A 69 22.87 15.24 -12.89
CA VAL A 69 21.93 15.45 -13.98
C VAL A 69 20.52 15.06 -13.56
N TYR A 70 20.36 13.87 -12.96
CA TYR A 70 19.05 13.40 -12.51
C TYR A 70 18.55 14.13 -11.26
N ARG A 71 19.46 14.57 -10.38
CA ARG A 71 19.16 15.48 -9.27
C ARG A 71 18.60 16.81 -9.77
N GLY A 72 19.26 17.42 -10.77
CA GLY A 72 18.77 18.63 -11.42
C GLY A 72 17.41 18.45 -12.08
N CYS A 73 17.12 17.25 -12.61
CA CYS A 73 15.80 16.93 -13.15
C CYS A 73 14.73 16.87 -12.06
N LEU A 74 14.98 16.20 -10.93
CA LEU A 74 14.07 16.17 -9.79
C LEU A 74 13.75 17.59 -9.29
N GLN A 75 14.77 18.43 -9.14
CA GLN A 75 14.61 19.83 -8.73
C GLN A 75 13.79 20.65 -9.74
N THR A 76 13.87 20.33 -11.03
CA THR A 76 13.12 21.05 -12.08
C THR A 76 11.69 20.55 -12.20
N PHE A 77 11.47 19.25 -12.01
CA PHE A 77 10.23 18.56 -12.32
C PHE A 77 9.25 18.46 -11.17
N LEU A 78 9.72 18.36 -9.92
CA LEU A 78 8.81 18.33 -8.78
C LEU A 78 7.97 19.59 -8.60
N PRO A 79 8.51 20.82 -8.84
CA PRO A 79 7.68 22.03 -8.83
C PRO A 79 6.51 21.98 -9.82
N ALA A 80 6.60 21.16 -10.87
CA ALA A 80 5.52 20.99 -11.84
C ALA A 80 4.25 20.43 -11.17
N LEU A 81 4.37 19.63 -10.10
CA LEU A 81 3.21 19.12 -9.35
C LEU A 81 2.35 20.23 -8.70
N SER A 82 2.89 21.45 -8.55
CA SER A 82 2.14 22.61 -8.04
C SER A 82 1.33 23.36 -9.11
N VAL A 83 1.47 22.99 -10.39
CA VAL A 83 0.83 23.71 -11.49
C VAL A 83 -0.66 23.34 -11.56
N PRO A 84 -1.58 24.33 -11.60
CA PRO A 84 -3.02 24.06 -11.50
C PRO A 84 -3.66 23.49 -12.77
N LEU A 85 -2.98 23.60 -13.92
CA LEU A 85 -3.45 23.12 -15.22
C LEU A 85 -2.89 21.71 -15.49
N GLN A 86 -3.68 20.84 -16.14
CA GLN A 86 -3.30 19.47 -16.51
C GLN A 86 -2.77 18.60 -15.34
N LYS A 87 -3.27 18.83 -14.12
CA LYS A 87 -2.82 18.19 -12.87
C LYS A 87 -2.67 16.67 -13.01
N GLY A 88 -3.69 15.96 -13.51
CA GLY A 88 -3.66 14.49 -13.63
C GLY A 88 -2.56 13.97 -14.56
N SER A 89 -2.40 14.54 -15.76
CA SER A 89 -1.36 14.13 -16.70
C SER A 89 0.05 14.39 -16.16
N LEU A 90 0.22 15.53 -15.47
CA LEU A 90 1.52 15.92 -14.90
C LEU A 90 1.88 15.06 -13.68
N ARG A 91 0.93 14.79 -12.79
CA ARG A 91 1.11 13.83 -11.68
C ARG A 91 1.49 12.46 -12.19
N SER A 92 0.78 11.95 -13.19
CA SER A 92 1.06 10.64 -13.80
C SER A 92 2.49 10.58 -14.38
N ALA A 93 2.91 11.64 -15.08
CA ALA A 93 4.25 11.73 -15.65
C ALA A 93 5.36 11.82 -14.57
N VAL A 94 5.19 12.70 -13.58
CA VAL A 94 6.15 12.86 -12.48
C VAL A 94 6.25 11.58 -11.64
N ARG A 95 5.12 10.93 -11.35
CA ARG A 95 5.08 9.64 -10.65
C ARG A 95 5.80 8.54 -11.42
N SER A 96 5.56 8.44 -12.73
CA SER A 96 6.26 7.49 -13.61
C SER A 96 7.78 7.75 -13.62
N PHE A 97 8.18 9.02 -13.57
CA PHE A 97 9.58 9.40 -13.42
C PHE A 97 10.15 9.00 -12.04
N LEU A 98 9.42 9.25 -10.95
CA LEU A 98 9.83 8.87 -9.58
C LEU A 98 10.01 7.37 -9.41
N HIS A 99 9.09 6.56 -9.93
CA HIS A 99 9.23 5.09 -9.96
C HIS A 99 10.59 4.66 -10.52
N ARG A 100 11.07 5.40 -11.52
CA ARG A 100 12.34 5.11 -12.16
C ARG A 100 13.53 5.67 -11.39
N MET A 101 13.41 6.86 -10.82
CA MET A 101 14.46 7.45 -9.98
C MET A 101 14.73 6.62 -8.73
N ILE A 102 13.69 6.02 -8.12
CA ILE A 102 13.83 5.07 -7.01
C ILE A 102 14.74 3.89 -7.37
N ILE A 103 14.66 3.41 -8.62
CA ILE A 103 15.48 2.28 -9.08
C ILE A 103 16.93 2.72 -9.33
N CYS A 104 17.14 3.86 -9.99
CA CYS A 104 18.46 4.18 -10.55
C CYS A 104 19.29 5.16 -9.71
N MET A 105 18.67 6.02 -8.89
CA MET A 105 19.34 6.98 -8.00
C MET A 105 19.52 6.48 -6.57
N GLU A 106 18.83 5.40 -6.20
CA GLU A 106 18.88 4.83 -4.85
C GLU A 106 18.65 5.90 -3.77
N GLU A 107 19.48 5.98 -2.73
CA GLU A 107 19.28 6.88 -1.58
C GLU A 107 19.29 8.37 -1.97
N GLU A 108 19.88 8.74 -3.11
CA GLU A 108 19.90 10.13 -3.56
C GLU A 108 18.51 10.68 -3.90
N VAL A 109 17.51 9.80 -4.13
CA VAL A 109 16.13 10.22 -4.37
C VAL A 109 15.38 10.57 -3.07
N LEU A 110 15.82 10.04 -1.91
CA LEU A 110 15.06 10.10 -0.66
C LEU A 110 14.70 11.53 -0.21
N PRO A 111 15.60 12.53 -0.30
CA PRO A 111 15.28 13.91 0.11
C PRO A 111 14.11 14.53 -0.68
N PHE A 112 13.81 14.00 -1.87
CA PHE A 112 12.78 14.51 -2.76
C PHE A 112 11.41 13.87 -2.52
N ILE A 113 11.36 12.70 -1.88
CA ILE A 113 10.14 11.91 -1.70
C ILE A 113 9.08 12.61 -0.83
N PRO A 114 9.40 13.21 0.33
CA PRO A 114 8.39 13.86 1.17
C PRO A 114 7.67 15.01 0.44
N SER A 115 8.44 15.89 -0.21
CA SER A 115 7.90 17.01 -0.98
C SER A 115 7.06 16.51 -2.15
N ALA A 116 7.55 15.53 -2.93
CA ALA A 116 6.77 14.96 -4.02
C ALA A 116 5.42 14.40 -3.55
N SER A 117 5.43 13.67 -2.43
CA SER A 117 4.25 13.04 -1.85
C SER A 117 3.21 14.06 -1.39
N GLN A 118 3.62 15.15 -0.73
CA GLN A 118 2.71 16.23 -0.33
C GLN A 118 1.97 16.83 -1.53
N HIS A 119 2.68 17.08 -2.65
CA HIS A 119 2.06 17.64 -3.84
C HIS A 119 1.16 16.63 -4.57
N MET A 120 1.50 15.34 -4.53
CA MET A 120 0.68 14.28 -5.14
C MET A 120 -0.63 14.05 -4.37
N LEU A 121 -0.64 14.23 -3.05
CA LEU A 121 -1.82 14.08 -2.19
C LEU A 121 -2.74 15.32 -2.19
N LYS A 122 -2.21 16.49 -2.58
CA LYS A 122 -3.02 17.71 -2.66
C LYS A 122 -4.00 17.63 -3.83
N ASP A 123 -5.29 17.88 -3.61
CA ASP A 123 -6.36 17.85 -4.63
C ASP A 123 -6.33 16.56 -5.48
N CYS A 124 -6.15 15.39 -4.86
CA CYS A 124 -6.06 14.11 -5.56
C CYS A 124 -7.44 13.51 -5.87
N GLU A 125 -7.54 12.81 -7.00
CA GLU A 125 -8.69 11.98 -7.35
C GLU A 125 -8.45 10.50 -7.02
N ALA A 126 -9.49 9.66 -7.11
CA ALA A 126 -9.38 8.23 -6.83
C ALA A 126 -8.26 7.56 -7.64
N LYS A 127 -8.15 7.90 -8.93
CA LYS A 127 -7.08 7.41 -9.81
C LYS A 127 -5.68 7.82 -9.33
N ASP A 128 -5.49 9.07 -8.90
CA ASP A 128 -4.19 9.56 -8.41
C ASP A 128 -3.74 8.75 -7.18
N LEU A 129 -4.67 8.49 -6.26
CA LEU A 129 -4.42 7.69 -5.05
C LEU A 129 -4.08 6.24 -5.37
N GLN A 130 -4.86 5.60 -6.25
CA GLN A 130 -4.62 4.23 -6.70
C GLN A 130 -3.24 4.08 -7.34
N GLU A 131 -2.80 5.07 -8.12
CA GLU A 131 -1.50 5.04 -8.77
C GLU A 131 -0.35 5.41 -7.82
N PHE A 132 -0.59 6.19 -6.77
CA PHE A 132 0.42 6.56 -5.77
C PHE A 132 0.78 5.41 -4.82
N ILE A 133 -0.18 4.53 -4.48
CA ILE A 133 0.05 3.39 -3.58
C ILE A 133 1.18 2.47 -4.06
N PRO A 134 1.25 2.05 -5.34
CA PRO A 134 2.39 1.31 -5.88
C PRO A 134 3.74 2.01 -5.71
N LEU A 135 3.78 3.34 -5.74
CA LEU A 135 5.01 4.11 -5.51
C LEU A 135 5.45 3.96 -4.05
N ILE A 136 4.52 4.08 -3.10
CA ILE A 136 4.79 3.83 -1.69
C ILE A 136 5.29 2.41 -1.47
N SER A 137 4.64 1.40 -2.05
CA SER A 137 5.10 0.01 -1.94
C SER A 137 6.51 -0.19 -2.51
N GLN A 138 6.85 0.46 -3.62
CA GLN A 138 8.19 0.41 -4.19
C GLN A 138 9.25 1.05 -3.27
N ILE A 139 8.94 2.22 -2.68
CA ILE A 139 9.82 2.94 -1.75
C ILE A 139 10.05 2.06 -0.51
N THR A 140 8.99 1.53 0.08
CA THR A 140 9.03 0.62 1.23
C THR A 140 9.87 -0.61 0.96
N ALA A 141 9.69 -1.27 -0.19
CA ALA A 141 10.44 -2.46 -0.55
C ALA A 141 11.93 -2.18 -0.82
N LYS A 142 12.26 -1.05 -1.45
CA LYS A 142 13.65 -0.70 -1.82
C LYS A 142 14.46 -0.19 -0.63
N PHE A 143 13.88 0.66 0.22
CA PHE A 143 14.61 1.37 1.28
C PHE A 143 14.33 0.85 2.69
N LYS A 144 13.30 0.01 2.87
CA LYS A 144 12.97 -0.66 4.13
C LYS A 144 12.87 0.35 5.30
N SER A 145 13.47 0.05 6.45
CA SER A 145 13.42 0.90 7.65
C SER A 145 13.92 2.33 7.46
N GLN A 146 14.76 2.62 6.45
CA GLN A 146 15.23 3.99 6.19
C GLN A 146 14.08 4.96 5.89
N VAL A 147 12.97 4.47 5.32
CA VAL A 147 11.80 5.30 4.98
C VAL A 147 10.72 5.28 6.06
N SER A 148 10.94 4.61 7.19
CA SER A 148 9.98 4.56 8.31
C SER A 148 9.51 5.96 8.76
N PRO A 149 10.41 6.96 8.97
CA PRO A 149 9.98 8.32 9.35
C PRO A 149 9.09 8.99 8.31
N PHE A 150 9.37 8.76 7.02
CA PHE A 150 8.54 9.28 5.93
C PHE A 150 7.18 8.56 5.87
N LEU A 151 7.16 7.23 6.00
CA LEU A 151 5.94 6.45 6.03
C LEU A 151 5.03 6.86 7.19
N GLN A 152 5.60 7.10 8.37
CA GLN A 152 4.86 7.57 9.54
C GLN A 152 4.20 8.94 9.28
N GLN A 153 4.87 9.85 8.57
CA GLN A 153 4.30 11.16 8.22
C GLN A 153 3.19 11.07 7.17
N VAL A 154 3.31 10.17 6.19
CA VAL A 154 2.34 10.08 5.08
C VAL A 154 1.18 9.12 5.35
N PHE A 155 1.29 8.24 6.36
CA PHE A 155 0.32 7.19 6.64
C PHE A 155 -1.10 7.73 6.80
N MET A 156 -1.37 8.52 7.84
CA MET A 156 -2.72 9.05 8.07
C MET A 156 -3.18 10.04 7.00
N PRO A 157 -2.34 10.97 6.48
CA PRO A 157 -2.74 11.82 5.36
C PRO A 157 -3.27 11.03 4.16
N LEU A 158 -2.58 9.94 3.77
CA LEU A 158 -3.04 9.07 2.68
C LEU A 158 -4.35 8.34 3.03
N VAL A 159 -4.45 7.79 4.25
CA VAL A 159 -5.69 7.13 4.73
C VAL A 159 -6.88 8.08 4.67
N LEU A 160 -6.72 9.31 5.16
CA LEU A 160 -7.78 10.32 5.19
C LEU A 160 -8.18 10.75 3.78
N SER A 161 -7.22 11.00 2.88
CA SER A 161 -7.52 11.31 1.47
C SER A 161 -8.30 10.19 0.77
N ILE A 162 -7.95 8.93 1.04
CA ILE A 162 -8.69 7.77 0.52
C ILE A 162 -10.13 7.75 1.07
N PHE A 163 -10.31 7.95 2.37
CA PHE A 163 -11.64 7.95 2.99
C PHE A 163 -12.52 9.10 2.50
N GLU A 164 -11.93 10.28 2.29
CA GLU A 164 -12.64 11.41 1.70
C GLU A 164 -13.19 11.05 0.32
N VAL A 165 -12.36 10.46 -0.55
CA VAL A 165 -12.78 10.06 -1.89
C VAL A 165 -13.81 8.92 -1.87
N LEU A 166 -13.64 7.92 -1.01
CA LEU A 166 -14.59 6.82 -0.86
C LEU A 166 -15.95 7.28 -0.30
N GLY A 167 -15.94 8.32 0.55
CA GLY A 167 -17.13 8.90 1.18
C GLY A 167 -17.96 9.82 0.28
N ARG A 168 -17.43 10.25 -0.87
CA ARG A 168 -18.20 11.06 -1.84
C ARG A 168 -19.41 10.26 -2.31
N PRO A 169 -20.62 10.84 -2.41
CA PRO A 169 -21.78 10.12 -2.94
C PRO A 169 -21.51 9.71 -4.40
N ALA A 170 -21.90 8.50 -4.78
CA ALA A 170 -21.96 8.09 -6.19
C ALA A 170 -23.43 7.82 -6.54
N GLU A 171 -23.84 8.14 -7.76
CA GLU A 171 -25.16 7.79 -8.24
C GLU A 171 -25.31 6.26 -8.22
N GLU A 172 -26.46 5.75 -7.75
CA GLU A 172 -26.67 4.31 -7.55
C GLU A 172 -26.52 3.49 -8.85
N ASN A 173 -26.75 4.12 -10.01
CA ASN A 173 -26.63 3.48 -11.32
C ASN A 173 -25.27 3.71 -12.01
N ASP A 174 -24.34 4.45 -11.39
CA ASP A 174 -23.02 4.67 -11.95
C ASP A 174 -22.09 3.48 -11.64
N GLN A 175 -22.15 2.47 -12.52
CA GLN A 175 -21.29 1.29 -12.43
C GLN A 175 -19.79 1.64 -12.52
N ALA A 176 -19.43 2.71 -13.23
CA ALA A 176 -18.03 3.10 -13.39
C ALA A 176 -17.49 3.69 -12.08
N ALA A 177 -18.25 4.58 -11.42
CA ALA A 177 -17.90 5.11 -10.11
C ALA A 177 -17.88 4.02 -9.03
N ALA A 178 -18.82 3.06 -9.08
CA ALA A 178 -18.84 1.91 -8.18
C ALA A 178 -17.56 1.08 -8.31
N LEU A 179 -17.15 0.76 -9.55
CA LEU A 179 -15.92 0.01 -9.82
C LEU A 179 -14.68 0.80 -9.38
N GLU A 180 -14.61 2.10 -9.64
CA GLU A 180 -13.48 2.94 -9.23
C GLU A 180 -13.31 2.96 -7.70
N LYS A 181 -14.42 3.09 -6.95
CA LYS A 181 -14.41 3.00 -5.48
C LYS A 181 -13.98 1.62 -5.00
N GLN A 182 -14.44 0.55 -5.66
CA GLN A 182 -14.03 -0.80 -5.34
C GLN A 182 -12.51 -0.98 -5.54
N MET A 183 -11.97 -0.50 -6.67
CA MET A 183 -10.53 -0.53 -6.94
C MET A 183 -9.74 0.28 -5.91
N LEU A 184 -10.21 1.48 -5.54
CA LEU A 184 -9.59 2.30 -4.51
C LEU A 184 -9.59 1.61 -3.14
N ARG A 185 -10.66 0.91 -2.75
CA ARG A 185 -10.70 0.09 -1.52
C ARG A 185 -9.67 -1.04 -1.54
N ARG A 186 -9.53 -1.75 -2.66
CA ARG A 186 -8.49 -2.78 -2.81
C ARG A 186 -7.09 -2.19 -2.68
N SER A 187 -6.84 -1.03 -3.30
CA SER A 187 -5.57 -0.32 -3.17
C SER A 187 -5.31 0.12 -1.72
N TYR A 188 -6.34 0.61 -1.01
CA TYR A 188 -6.24 0.94 0.42
C TYR A 188 -5.76 -0.25 1.26
N PHE A 189 -6.40 -1.42 1.14
CA PHE A 189 -5.96 -2.60 1.88
C PHE A 189 -4.57 -3.07 1.44
N THR A 190 -4.22 -2.93 0.17
CA THR A 190 -2.86 -3.20 -0.32
C THR A 190 -1.82 -2.29 0.36
N PHE A 191 -2.15 -1.01 0.55
CA PHE A 191 -1.30 -0.07 1.27
C PHE A 191 -1.13 -0.48 2.74
N ILE A 192 -2.23 -0.75 3.46
CA ILE A 192 -2.16 -1.17 4.86
C ILE A 192 -1.39 -2.49 5.01
N GLN A 193 -1.63 -3.46 4.14
CA GLN A 193 -0.88 -4.72 4.10
C GLN A 193 0.60 -4.49 3.83
N THR A 194 0.97 -3.57 2.95
CA THR A 194 2.36 -3.19 2.69
C THR A 194 3.01 -2.68 3.97
N VAL A 195 2.36 -1.76 4.69
CA VAL A 195 2.89 -1.18 5.92
C VAL A 195 3.02 -2.24 7.02
N ALA A 196 1.96 -2.98 7.32
CA ALA A 196 1.95 -4.05 8.32
C ALA A 196 2.94 -5.20 8.00
N GLY A 197 3.14 -5.50 6.71
CA GLY A 197 4.05 -6.54 6.24
C GLY A 197 5.50 -6.10 6.07
N SER A 198 5.79 -4.79 6.10
CA SER A 198 7.12 -4.23 5.85
C SER A 198 8.16 -4.50 6.94
N GLY A 199 7.72 -4.89 8.14
CA GLY A 199 8.54 -4.94 9.34
C GLY A 199 8.71 -3.60 10.06
N MET A 200 8.17 -2.50 9.50
CA MET A 200 8.14 -1.16 10.14
C MET A 200 6.85 -0.97 10.94
N ASN A 201 6.64 -1.82 11.94
CA ASN A 201 5.39 -1.86 12.70
C ASN A 201 5.15 -0.57 13.51
N GLU A 202 6.23 0.16 13.83
CA GLU A 202 6.21 1.46 14.48
C GLU A 202 5.45 2.53 13.67
N VAL A 203 5.39 2.39 12.34
CA VAL A 203 4.64 3.33 11.48
C VAL A 203 3.17 3.37 11.88
N MET A 204 2.56 2.20 12.12
CA MET A 204 1.18 2.12 12.59
C MET A 204 1.10 2.43 14.09
N ALA A 205 1.96 1.84 14.92
CA ALA A 205 1.89 2.03 16.38
C ALA A 205 1.98 3.52 16.80
N ASN A 206 2.68 4.35 16.03
CA ASN A 206 2.90 5.76 16.35
C ASN A 206 1.84 6.73 15.78
N GLN A 207 0.71 6.26 15.26
CA GLN A 207 -0.37 7.14 14.74
C GLN A 207 -1.32 7.66 15.81
N GLY A 208 -1.21 7.16 17.05
CA GLY A 208 -2.16 7.41 18.13
C GLY A 208 -3.32 6.41 18.14
N ALA A 209 -3.85 6.14 19.33
CA ALA A 209 -4.84 5.07 19.55
C ALA A 209 -6.10 5.23 18.71
N GLU A 210 -6.70 6.43 18.67
CA GLU A 210 -7.92 6.71 17.91
C GLU A 210 -7.76 6.48 16.40
N ASN A 211 -6.63 6.91 15.83
CA ASN A 211 -6.35 6.72 14.41
C ASN A 211 -6.16 5.24 14.07
N ILE A 212 -5.46 4.50 14.92
CA ILE A 212 -5.28 3.06 14.72
C ILE A 212 -6.57 2.30 14.90
N GLU A 213 -7.36 2.63 15.92
CA GLU A 213 -8.70 2.08 16.12
C GLU A 213 -9.56 2.26 14.85
N ARG A 214 -9.61 3.49 14.31
CA ARG A 214 -10.32 3.78 13.06
C ARG A 214 -9.84 2.91 11.90
N VAL A 215 -8.53 2.77 11.72
CA VAL A 215 -7.95 1.93 10.66
C VAL A 215 -8.29 0.46 10.85
N VAL A 216 -8.14 -0.10 12.05
CA VAL A 216 -8.43 -1.53 12.28
C VAL A 216 -9.91 -1.86 12.12
N PHE A 217 -10.81 -0.95 12.48
CA PHE A 217 -12.24 -1.12 12.20
C PHE A 217 -12.56 -1.15 10.71
N THR A 218 -11.88 -0.33 9.89
CA THR A 218 -12.08 -0.40 8.43
C THR A 218 -11.62 -1.74 7.84
N ILE A 219 -10.64 -2.40 8.46
CA ILE A 219 -10.19 -3.74 8.05
C ILE A 219 -11.25 -4.80 8.40
N ILE A 220 -11.90 -4.67 9.56
CA ILE A 220 -13.03 -5.55 9.94
C ILE A 220 -14.20 -5.39 8.96
N GLN A 221 -14.59 -4.15 8.66
CA GLN A 221 -15.62 -3.87 7.65
C GLN A 221 -15.22 -4.42 6.27
N GLY A 222 -13.96 -4.24 5.89
CA GLY A 222 -13.32 -4.82 4.71
C GLY A 222 -13.46 -6.35 4.61
N ALA A 223 -13.31 -7.04 5.73
CA ALA A 223 -13.38 -8.50 5.81
C ALA A 223 -14.82 -9.03 5.77
N VAL A 224 -15.78 -8.33 6.37
CA VAL A 224 -17.13 -8.88 6.64
C VAL A 224 -18.24 -8.24 5.80
N ASP A 225 -18.21 -6.92 5.61
CA ASP A 225 -19.36 -6.17 5.11
C ASP A 225 -19.33 -5.96 3.59
N PHE A 226 -18.13 -5.91 3.00
CA PHE A 226 -17.99 -5.70 1.55
C PHE A 226 -17.85 -7.03 0.80
N PRO A 227 -18.74 -7.33 -0.17
CA PRO A 227 -18.71 -8.57 -0.95
C PRO A 227 -17.65 -8.51 -2.06
N ASP A 228 -16.39 -8.33 -1.67
CA ASP A 228 -15.24 -8.31 -2.57
C ASP A 228 -14.18 -9.30 -2.07
N PRO A 229 -14.15 -10.53 -2.60
CA PRO A 229 -13.24 -11.57 -2.13
C PRO A 229 -11.76 -11.16 -2.16
N ILE A 230 -11.35 -10.29 -3.09
CA ILE A 230 -9.96 -9.82 -3.17
C ILE A 230 -9.64 -8.89 -1.99
N ALA A 231 -10.56 -7.98 -1.65
CA ALA A 231 -10.42 -7.10 -0.50
C ALA A 231 -10.53 -7.89 0.81
N GLN A 232 -11.49 -8.81 0.94
CA GLN A 232 -11.69 -9.63 2.13
C GLN A 232 -10.45 -10.47 2.45
N LYS A 233 -9.89 -11.15 1.45
CA LYS A 233 -8.62 -11.88 1.59
C LYS A 233 -7.50 -10.98 2.11
N SER A 234 -7.35 -9.79 1.52
CA SER A 234 -6.32 -8.82 1.93
C SER A 234 -6.53 -8.38 3.39
N CYS A 235 -7.79 -8.19 3.81
CA CYS A 235 -8.13 -7.86 5.18
C CYS A 235 -7.74 -8.97 6.16
N PHE A 236 -8.04 -10.25 5.88
CA PHE A 236 -7.60 -11.35 6.75
C PHE A 236 -6.08 -11.50 6.82
N ILE A 237 -5.37 -11.26 5.72
CA ILE A 237 -3.89 -11.23 5.75
C ILE A 237 -3.40 -10.13 6.69
N ILE A 238 -4.00 -8.93 6.63
CA ILE A 238 -3.67 -7.83 7.55
C ILE A 238 -4.01 -8.21 8.99
N LEU A 239 -5.20 -8.73 9.27
CA LEU A 239 -5.64 -9.12 10.62
C LEU A 239 -4.71 -10.17 11.22
N SER A 240 -4.38 -11.22 10.47
CA SER A 240 -3.39 -12.23 10.89
C SER A 240 -2.05 -11.56 11.23
N LYS A 241 -1.59 -10.63 10.38
CA LYS A 241 -0.34 -9.91 10.64
C LYS A 241 -0.41 -9.05 11.91
N LEU A 242 -1.51 -8.34 12.14
CA LEU A 242 -1.70 -7.54 13.36
C LEU A 242 -1.74 -8.42 14.61
N VAL A 243 -2.35 -9.61 14.54
CA VAL A 243 -2.31 -10.61 15.62
C VAL A 243 -0.88 -11.07 15.90
N GLU A 244 -0.06 -11.30 14.86
CA GLU A 244 1.35 -11.64 15.06
C GLU A 244 2.11 -10.54 15.82
N LEU A 245 1.84 -9.28 15.48
CA LEU A 245 2.54 -8.12 16.00
C LEU A 245 2.07 -7.71 17.40
N TRP A 246 0.76 -7.72 17.64
CA TRP A 246 0.14 -7.08 18.82
C TRP A 246 -0.68 -8.06 19.67
N GLY A 247 -0.84 -9.32 19.28
CA GLY A 247 -1.64 -10.30 20.04
C GLY A 247 -0.94 -10.94 21.24
N GLY A 248 0.38 -10.75 21.38
CA GLY A 248 1.18 -11.30 22.47
C GLY A 248 1.06 -10.52 23.80
N LYS A 249 1.76 -10.99 24.84
CA LYS A 249 1.78 -10.35 26.16
C LYS A 249 2.38 -8.94 26.14
N ASP A 250 3.40 -8.73 25.29
CA ASP A 250 4.07 -7.44 25.10
C ASP A 250 3.47 -6.65 23.91
N GLY A 251 2.23 -6.98 23.54
CA GLY A 251 1.51 -6.37 22.42
C GLY A 251 0.89 -5.01 22.74
N MET A 252 0.16 -4.45 21.78
CA MET A 252 -0.56 -3.20 21.95
C MET A 252 -1.69 -3.35 22.98
N VAL A 253 -1.79 -2.40 23.92
CA VAL A 253 -2.84 -2.38 24.96
C VAL A 253 -4.22 -2.34 24.30
N GLY A 254 -5.15 -3.17 24.79
CA GLY A 254 -6.51 -3.29 24.25
C GLY A 254 -6.62 -4.13 22.97
N PHE A 255 -5.51 -4.47 22.32
CA PHE A 255 -5.54 -5.33 21.14
C PHE A 255 -6.01 -6.76 21.42
N PRO A 256 -5.70 -7.41 22.57
CA PRO A 256 -6.30 -8.68 22.93
C PRO A 256 -7.84 -8.65 22.95
N ASP A 257 -8.43 -7.60 23.52
CA ASP A 257 -9.89 -7.44 23.52
C ASP A 257 -10.43 -7.27 22.10
N PHE A 258 -9.72 -6.52 21.26
CA PHE A 258 -10.07 -6.34 19.86
C PHE A 258 -10.05 -7.67 19.08
N ILE A 259 -9.10 -8.57 19.38
CA ILE A 259 -9.06 -9.92 18.80
C ILE A 259 -10.37 -10.66 19.07
N TYR A 260 -10.78 -10.73 20.34
CA TYR A 260 -11.94 -11.52 20.75
C TYR A 260 -13.27 -10.88 20.35
N LYS A 261 -13.37 -9.54 20.38
CA LYS A 261 -14.61 -8.80 20.05
C LYS A 261 -14.83 -8.63 18.55
N HIS A 262 -13.78 -8.63 17.72
CA HIS A 262 -13.90 -8.27 16.30
C HIS A 262 -13.21 -9.26 15.36
N ILE A 263 -11.94 -9.62 15.60
CA ILE A 263 -11.20 -10.48 14.66
C ILE A 263 -11.76 -11.91 14.65
N VAL A 264 -11.94 -12.50 15.84
CA VAL A 264 -12.52 -13.85 15.96
C VAL A 264 -13.91 -13.87 15.33
N PRO A 265 -14.84 -12.94 15.65
CA PRO A 265 -16.12 -12.90 14.96
C PRO A 265 -16.04 -12.75 13.45
N ALA A 266 -15.13 -11.92 12.93
CA ALA A 266 -14.98 -11.75 11.49
C ALA A 266 -14.64 -13.07 10.77
N CYS A 267 -13.82 -13.94 11.38
CA CYS A 267 -13.45 -15.23 10.81
C CYS A 267 -14.63 -16.20 10.59
N PHE A 268 -15.74 -16.04 11.33
CA PHE A 268 -16.96 -16.86 11.18
C PHE A 268 -18.07 -16.09 10.47
N LEU A 269 -18.24 -14.81 10.76
CA LEU A 269 -19.30 -14.00 10.15
C LEU A 269 -19.12 -13.80 8.64
N ALA A 270 -17.88 -13.65 8.16
CA ALA A 270 -17.63 -13.49 6.73
C ALA A 270 -18.02 -14.74 5.92
N PRO A 271 -17.59 -15.97 6.28
CA PRO A 271 -18.05 -17.20 5.63
C PRO A 271 -19.56 -17.43 5.66
N LEU A 272 -20.26 -16.95 6.70
CA LEU A 272 -21.70 -17.11 6.84
C LEU A 272 -22.53 -16.15 5.97
N LYS A 273 -21.90 -15.19 5.28
CA LYS A 273 -22.62 -14.26 4.39
C LYS A 273 -23.09 -14.98 3.12
N PRO A 274 -24.30 -14.67 2.61
CA PRO A 274 -24.77 -15.22 1.33
C PRO A 274 -23.87 -14.88 0.14
N SER A 275 -23.09 -13.79 0.22
CA SER A 275 -22.14 -13.38 -0.81
C SER A 275 -20.83 -14.19 -0.81
N PHE A 276 -20.63 -15.07 0.17
CA PHE A 276 -19.41 -15.86 0.31
C PHE A 276 -19.50 -17.16 -0.53
N ASP A 277 -19.34 -17.01 -1.84
CA ASP A 277 -19.46 -18.11 -2.80
C ASP A 277 -18.19 -18.97 -2.89
N LEU A 278 -18.25 -20.20 -2.37
CA LEU A 278 -17.14 -21.17 -2.41
C LEU A 278 -16.87 -21.78 -3.80
N SER A 279 -17.69 -21.47 -4.81
CA SER A 279 -17.37 -21.78 -6.21
C SER A 279 -16.31 -20.82 -6.78
N ASP A 280 -16.18 -19.61 -6.20
CA ASP A 280 -15.16 -18.64 -6.56
C ASP A 280 -13.81 -18.94 -5.89
N ALA A 281 -12.75 -18.91 -6.70
CA ALA A 281 -11.40 -19.22 -6.22
C ALA A 281 -10.87 -18.18 -5.23
N GLN A 282 -11.23 -16.89 -5.34
CA GLN A 282 -10.79 -15.87 -4.38
C GLN A 282 -11.50 -16.03 -3.03
N THR A 283 -12.76 -16.42 -3.02
CA THR A 283 -13.49 -16.75 -1.78
C THR A 283 -12.88 -17.96 -1.08
N VAL A 284 -12.52 -19.02 -1.80
CA VAL A 284 -11.80 -20.18 -1.22
C VAL A 284 -10.46 -19.76 -0.60
N LEU A 285 -9.73 -18.85 -1.25
CA LEU A 285 -8.52 -18.27 -0.67
C LEU A 285 -8.83 -17.43 0.58
N THR A 286 -9.93 -16.67 0.57
CA THR A 286 -10.37 -15.89 1.74
C THR A 286 -10.66 -16.80 2.93
N LEU A 287 -11.37 -17.92 2.72
CA LEU A 287 -11.62 -18.92 3.77
C LEU A 287 -10.30 -19.51 4.31
N SER A 288 -9.33 -19.72 3.43
CA SER A 288 -7.99 -20.18 3.83
C SER A 288 -7.27 -19.16 4.71
N GLU A 289 -7.47 -17.85 4.48
CA GLU A 289 -6.93 -16.79 5.32
C GLU A 289 -7.69 -16.65 6.66
N CYS A 290 -9.01 -16.94 6.70
CA CYS A 290 -9.73 -17.08 7.97
C CYS A 290 -9.10 -18.18 8.84
N ALA A 291 -8.85 -19.36 8.26
CA ALA A 291 -8.20 -20.47 8.94
C ALA A 291 -6.79 -20.10 9.44
N ILE A 292 -5.99 -19.40 8.61
CA ILE A 292 -4.68 -18.89 9.03
C ILE A 292 -4.83 -17.92 10.20
N THR A 293 -5.77 -16.97 10.13
CA THR A 293 -5.98 -15.98 11.18
C THR A 293 -6.34 -16.65 12.51
N LEU A 294 -7.29 -17.61 12.51
CA LEU A 294 -7.64 -18.40 13.69
C LEU A 294 -6.42 -19.16 14.25
N LYS A 295 -5.63 -19.77 13.37
CA LYS A 295 -4.41 -20.48 13.76
C LYS A 295 -3.37 -19.53 14.38
N THR A 296 -3.17 -18.36 13.80
CA THR A 296 -2.28 -17.33 14.33
C THR A 296 -2.72 -16.85 15.70
N ILE A 297 -4.02 -16.63 15.91
CA ILE A 297 -4.59 -16.28 17.23
C ILE A 297 -4.30 -17.40 18.23
N HIS A 298 -4.51 -18.66 17.86
CA HIS A 298 -4.19 -19.79 18.73
C HIS A 298 -2.71 -19.86 19.09
N LEU A 299 -1.81 -19.65 18.12
CA LEU A 299 -0.37 -19.64 18.39
C LEU A 299 0.04 -18.49 19.33
N LYS A 300 -0.66 -17.35 19.28
CA LYS A 300 -0.35 -16.17 20.08
C LYS A 300 -0.99 -16.17 21.47
N ARG A 301 -2.20 -16.73 21.61
CA ARG A 301 -3.00 -16.71 22.85
C ARG A 301 -3.08 -18.06 23.56
N GLY A 302 -2.73 -19.15 22.89
CA GLY A 302 -2.69 -20.49 23.47
C GLY A 302 -4.05 -20.98 23.96
N LEU A 303 -4.08 -21.53 25.18
CA LEU A 303 -5.26 -22.15 25.78
C LEU A 303 -6.37 -21.16 26.13
N GLU A 304 -6.04 -19.89 26.34
CA GLU A 304 -7.03 -18.83 26.61
C GLU A 304 -8.02 -18.71 25.44
N PHE A 305 -7.51 -18.69 24.20
CA PHE A 305 -8.36 -18.64 23.01
C PHE A 305 -9.23 -19.89 22.85
N ILE A 306 -8.69 -21.07 23.18
CA ILE A 306 -9.46 -22.31 23.13
C ILE A 306 -10.65 -22.26 24.10
N ARG A 307 -10.43 -21.80 25.33
CA ARG A 307 -11.50 -21.64 26.33
C ARG A 307 -12.56 -20.64 25.86
N PHE A 308 -12.13 -19.48 25.37
CA PHE A 308 -13.02 -18.47 24.81
C PHE A 308 -13.91 -19.03 23.69
N LEU A 309 -13.33 -19.77 22.73
CA LEU A 309 -14.10 -20.40 21.66
C LEU A 309 -15.14 -21.40 22.20
N GLN A 310 -14.74 -22.27 23.13
CA GLN A 310 -15.59 -23.33 23.65
C GLN A 310 -16.70 -22.85 24.58
N GLN A 311 -16.41 -21.84 25.40
CA GLN A 311 -17.27 -21.44 26.52
C GLN A 311 -18.10 -20.19 26.20
N GLU A 312 -17.63 -19.33 25.30
CA GLU A 312 -18.27 -18.04 25.04
C GLU A 312 -18.71 -17.93 23.58
N TYR A 313 -17.78 -17.98 22.63
CA TYR A 313 -18.07 -17.57 21.26
C TYR A 313 -18.90 -18.59 20.46
N LEU A 314 -18.47 -19.85 20.36
CA LEU A 314 -19.20 -20.86 19.58
C LEU A 314 -20.60 -21.17 20.16
N PRO A 315 -20.78 -21.24 21.50
CA PRO A 315 -22.11 -21.33 22.09
C PRO A 315 -23.01 -20.13 21.75
N SER A 316 -22.47 -18.92 21.67
CA SER A 316 -23.24 -17.73 21.27
C SER A 316 -23.75 -17.80 19.83
N LEU A 317 -23.06 -18.55 18.96
CA LEU A 317 -23.48 -18.85 17.60
C LEU A 317 -24.38 -20.09 17.51
N GLN A 318 -24.73 -20.72 18.64
CA GLN A 318 -25.53 -21.95 18.72
C GLN A 318 -24.91 -23.14 17.94
N VAL A 319 -23.58 -23.18 17.84
CA VAL A 319 -22.87 -24.31 17.22
C VAL A 319 -23.02 -25.55 18.09
N ALA A 320 -23.32 -26.69 17.48
CA ALA A 320 -23.43 -27.96 18.19
C ALA A 320 -22.15 -28.28 18.99
N PRO A 321 -22.26 -28.83 20.22
CA PRO A 321 -21.10 -29.14 21.06
C PRO A 321 -20.07 -30.05 20.37
N GLU A 322 -20.52 -31.00 19.55
CA GLU A 322 -19.67 -31.94 18.83
C GLU A 322 -18.81 -31.22 17.78
N VAL A 323 -19.40 -30.29 17.04
CA VAL A 323 -18.70 -29.46 16.04
C VAL A 323 -17.73 -28.51 16.72
N SER A 324 -18.13 -27.93 17.86
CA SER A 324 -17.26 -27.07 18.66
C SER A 324 -16.02 -27.80 19.18
N GLN A 325 -16.19 -29.04 19.65
CA GLN A 325 -15.07 -29.89 20.08
C GLN A 325 -14.16 -30.28 18.92
N GLU A 326 -14.73 -30.67 17.78
CA GLU A 326 -13.98 -31.05 16.58
C GLU A 326 -13.15 -29.87 16.04
N LEU A 327 -13.74 -28.68 15.91
CA LEU A 327 -13.04 -27.47 15.49
C LEU A 327 -11.84 -27.16 16.39
N VAL A 328 -12.03 -27.24 17.71
CA VAL A 328 -10.96 -26.98 18.68
C VAL A 328 -9.84 -28.01 18.57
N GLN A 329 -10.18 -29.30 18.43
CA GLN A 329 -9.19 -30.35 18.22
C GLN A 329 -8.38 -30.11 16.95
N VAL A 330 -9.05 -29.75 15.84
CA VAL A 330 -8.40 -29.43 14.57
C VAL A 330 -7.51 -28.19 14.69
N LEU A 331 -7.97 -27.14 15.37
CA LEU A 331 -7.23 -25.90 15.59
C LEU A 331 -5.94 -26.13 16.38
N GLN A 332 -5.93 -27.10 17.31
CA GLN A 332 -4.75 -27.47 18.09
C GLN A 332 -3.71 -28.27 17.29
N GLN A 333 -4.07 -28.89 16.16
CA GLN A 333 -3.12 -29.64 15.34
C GLN A 333 -2.05 -28.72 14.73
N PRO A 334 -0.78 -29.12 14.65
CA PRO A 334 0.31 -28.25 14.21
C PRO A 334 0.17 -27.78 12.75
N ASP A 335 -0.36 -28.63 11.86
CA ASP A 335 -0.49 -28.31 10.44
C ASP A 335 -1.77 -27.51 10.14
N VAL A 336 -1.59 -26.25 9.74
CA VAL A 336 -2.70 -25.35 9.34
C VAL A 336 -3.50 -25.89 8.15
N LYS A 337 -2.93 -26.77 7.32
CA LYS A 337 -3.64 -27.40 6.20
C LYS A 337 -4.84 -28.22 6.68
N VAL A 338 -4.75 -28.85 7.85
CA VAL A 338 -5.86 -29.62 8.42
C VAL A 338 -7.03 -28.70 8.73
N LEU A 339 -6.77 -27.54 9.35
CA LEU A 339 -7.79 -26.54 9.64
C LEU A 339 -8.41 -25.95 8.35
N LYS A 340 -7.59 -25.63 7.35
CA LYS A 340 -8.09 -25.15 6.04
C LYS A 340 -9.04 -26.15 5.39
N ASN A 341 -8.65 -27.43 5.39
CA ASN A 341 -9.47 -28.50 4.81
C ASN A 341 -10.76 -28.69 5.62
N TYR A 342 -10.68 -28.65 6.95
CA TYR A 342 -11.83 -28.75 7.84
C TYR A 342 -12.88 -27.67 7.56
N MET A 343 -12.46 -26.39 7.56
CA MET A 343 -13.36 -25.26 7.30
C MET A 343 -13.97 -25.33 5.90
N LYS A 344 -13.20 -25.77 4.90
CA LYS A 344 -13.70 -25.94 3.52
C LYS A 344 -14.78 -27.01 3.41
N VAL A 345 -14.62 -28.14 4.12
CA VAL A 345 -15.58 -29.26 4.05
C VAL A 345 -16.85 -28.97 4.85
N ARG A 346 -16.70 -28.39 6.05
CA ARG A 346 -17.83 -28.18 6.96
C ARG A 346 -18.55 -26.84 6.74
N GLN A 347 -17.96 -25.91 5.99
CA GLN A 347 -18.51 -24.56 5.73
C GLN A 347 -18.85 -23.78 7.01
N ILE A 348 -17.96 -23.85 8.01
CA ILE A 348 -18.10 -23.21 9.33
C ILE A 348 -17.20 -21.98 9.39
#